data_AF-A0AA47NPA8-F1
#
_entry.id   AF-A0AA47NPA8-F1
#
_cell.length_a   1.000
_cell.length_b   1.000
_cell.length_c   1.000
_cell.angle_alpha   90.00
_cell.angle_beta   90.00
_cell.angle_gamma   90.00
#
_symmetry.space_group_name_H-M   'P 1'
#
loop_
_entity.id
_entity.type
_entity.pdbx_description
1 polymer ?
#
loop_
_entity_poly.entity_id
_entity_poly.type
_entity_poly.pdbx_seq_one_letter_code
_entity_poly.pdbx_strand_id
1 'polypeptide(L)'
;MFDGYLLGDEGYPCQPSLLTPDPDPGPQQRFNVAHCRTRSRVEMTIGILKSQFQCLRKLRVTSERACDIVACGVLHNIAIIRGEQHLLFRTGVKWVM
;
A
#
# COMPACT_ATOMS: atom_id res chain seq x y z
N MET A 1 3.94 1.41 20.73
CA MET A 1 3.90 2.67 19.96
C MET A 1 4.94 2.51 18.87
N PHE A 2 4.58 2.67 17.60
CA PHE A 2 5.53 2.48 16.50
C PHE A 2 6.33 3.77 16.31
N ASP A 3 7.66 3.72 16.43
CA ASP A 3 8.55 4.85 16.14
C ASP A 3 8.75 4.98 14.63
N GLY A 4 7.70 5.41 13.93
CA GLY A 4 7.69 5.51 12.48
C GLY A 4 6.90 6.70 11.98
N TYR A 5 7.32 7.23 10.83
CA TYR A 5 6.58 8.24 10.09
C TYR A 5 5.56 7.58 9.17
N LEU A 6 4.36 8.13 9.11
CA LEU A 6 3.36 7.77 8.10
C LEU A 6 3.77 8.40 6.76
N LEU A 7 3.60 7.68 5.66
CA LEU A 7 3.84 8.22 4.32
C LEU A 7 2.49 8.60 3.69
N GLY A 8 2.30 9.90 3.43
CA GLY A 8 1.11 10.46 2.80
C GLY A 8 1.30 10.72 1.31
N ASP A 9 0.19 10.95 0.61
CA ASP A 9 0.24 11.49 -0.76
C ASP A 9 0.37 13.01 -0.80
N GLU A 10 0.54 13.56 -2.00
CA GLU A 10 0.68 15.01 -2.23
C GLU A 10 -0.56 15.82 -1.82
N GLY A 11 -1.73 15.19 -1.76
CA GLY A 11 -2.98 15.77 -1.26
C GLY A 11 -3.06 15.87 0.26
N TYR A 12 -2.10 15.34 1.01
CA TYR A 12 -2.00 15.53 2.47
C TYR A 12 -0.99 16.63 2.83
N PRO A 13 -1.20 17.35 3.95
CA PRO A 13 -0.18 18.23 4.48
C PRO A 13 0.96 17.41 5.10
N CYS A 14 2.20 17.88 4.92
CA CYS A 14 3.35 17.35 5.66
C CYS A 14 3.21 17.71 7.15
N GLN A 15 3.30 16.71 8.03
CA GLN A 15 3.19 16.85 9.49
C GLN A 15 4.33 16.08 10.19
N PRO A 16 4.62 16.36 11.47
CA PRO A 16 5.67 15.65 12.21
C PRO A 16 5.51 14.12 12.24
N SER A 17 4.29 13.62 12.04
CA SER A 17 4.00 12.18 11.94
C SER A 17 3.64 11.71 10.52
N LEU A 18 3.55 12.61 9.53
CA LEU A 18 3.09 12.32 8.16
C LEU A 18 3.99 13.00 7.13
N LEU A 19 4.79 12.21 6.42
CA LEU A 19 5.69 12.68 5.38
C LEU A 19 5.06 12.56 3.99
N THR A 20 5.07 13.65 3.25
CA THR A 20 4.57 13.73 1.87
C THR A 20 5.72 14.04 0.90
N PRO A 21 5.57 13.78 -0.40
CA PRO A 21 6.58 14.15 -1.39
C PRO A 21 6.85 15.66 -1.37
N ASP A 22 8.11 16.04 -1.55
CA ASP A 22 8.50 17.44 -1.69
C ASP A 22 8.12 17.95 -3.09
N PRO A 23 7.32 19.03 -3.22
CA PRO A 23 6.91 19.56 -4.53
C PRO A 23 8.04 20.22 -5.31
N ASP A 24 9.13 20.68 -4.66
CA ASP A 24 10.30 21.24 -5.32
C ASP A 24 11.57 20.49 -4.90
N PRO A 25 11.76 19.26 -5.40
CA PRO A 25 12.81 18.37 -4.91
C PRO A 25 14.17 18.81 -5.45
N GLY A 26 14.84 19.70 -4.73
CA GLY A 26 16.26 19.97 -4.92
C GLY A 26 17.09 18.83 -4.30
N PRO A 27 17.82 19.07 -3.19
CA PRO A 27 18.55 18.02 -2.46
C PRO A 27 17.69 16.80 -2.05
N GLN A 28 16.38 16.97 -1.94
CA GLN A 28 15.38 16.00 -1.50
C GLN A 28 14.96 15.02 -2.62
N GLN A 29 15.52 15.12 -3.83
CA GLN A 29 15.24 14.19 -4.94
C GLN A 29 15.35 12.71 -4.50
N ARG A 30 16.38 12.37 -3.73
CA ARG A 30 16.59 11.00 -3.22
C ARG A 30 15.46 10.54 -2.29
N PHE A 31 14.93 11.45 -1.48
CA PHE A 31 13.79 11.18 -0.62
C PHE A 31 12.54 10.91 -1.44
N ASN A 32 12.21 11.77 -2.42
CA ASN A 32 11.04 11.56 -3.28
C ASN A 32 11.12 10.23 -4.06
N VAL A 33 12.30 9.87 -4.57
CA VAL A 33 12.49 8.57 -5.25
C VAL A 33 12.23 7.40 -4.31
N ALA A 34 12.72 7.46 -3.06
CA ALA A 34 12.47 6.42 -2.06
C ALA A 34 11.00 6.38 -1.63
N HIS A 35 10.37 7.54 -1.49
CA HIS A 35 8.96 7.70 -1.14
C HIS A 35 8.06 7.08 -2.22
N CYS A 36 8.25 7.48 -3.49
CA CYS A 36 7.51 6.92 -4.63
C CYS A 36 7.67 5.40 -4.72
N ARG A 37 8.89 4.86 -4.63
CA ARG A 37 9.13 3.41 -4.67
C ARG A 37 8.40 2.67 -3.55
N THR A 38 8.43 3.22 -2.34
CA THR A 38 7.74 2.64 -1.18
C THR A 38 6.23 2.62 -1.41
N ARG A 39 5.67 3.74 -1.88
CA ARG A 39 4.24 3.85 -2.20
C ARG A 39 3.81 2.91 -3.32
N SER A 40 4.56 2.82 -4.42
CA SER A 40 4.23 1.90 -5.51
C SER A 40 4.16 0.44 -5.03
N ARG A 41 5.04 0.03 -4.10
CA ARG A 41 4.98 -1.31 -3.50
C ARG A 41 3.72 -1.50 -2.65
N VAL A 42 3.41 -0.53 -1.79
CA VAL A 42 2.22 -0.58 -0.93
C VAL A 42 0.93 -0.62 -1.77
N GLU A 43 0.82 0.25 -2.77
CA GLU A 43 -0.33 0.30 -3.69
C GLU A 43 -0.48 -0.99 -4.49
N MET A 44 0.63 -1.56 -4.98
CA MET A 44 0.63 -2.86 -5.66
C MET A 44 0.13 -3.97 -4.73
N THR A 45 0.63 -4.05 -3.50
CA THR A 45 0.18 -5.05 -2.51
C THR A 45 -1.30 -4.88 -2.19
N ILE A 46 -1.78 -3.65 -1.99
CA ILE A 46 -3.20 -3.37 -1.76
C ILE A 46 -4.04 -3.80 -2.98
N GLY A 47 -3.55 -3.55 -4.19
CA GLY A 47 -4.20 -3.98 -5.44
C GLY A 47 -4.34 -5.51 -5.53
N ILE A 48 -3.27 -6.24 -5.19
CA ILE A 48 -3.27 -7.72 -5.14
C ILE A 48 -4.26 -8.22 -4.08
N LEU A 49 -4.23 -7.66 -2.88
CA LEU A 49 -5.15 -8.06 -1.81
C LEU A 49 -6.61 -7.79 -2.21
N LYS A 50 -6.90 -6.64 -2.85
CA LYS A 50 -8.24 -6.30 -3.35
C LYS A 50 -8.73 -7.19 -4.49
N SER A 51 -7.83 -7.70 -5.33
CA SER A 51 -8.20 -8.63 -6.41
C SER A 51 -8.42 -10.06 -5.89
N GLN A 52 -7.63 -10.49 -4.90
CA GLN A 52 -7.78 -11.78 -4.24
C GLN A 52 -9.01 -11.84 -3.33
N PHE A 53 -9.26 -10.80 -2.53
CA PHE A 53 -10.31 -10.77 -1.53
C PHE A 53 -11.36 -9.71 -1.86
N GLN A 54 -12.53 -10.13 -2.35
CA GLN A 54 -13.60 -9.21 -2.74
C GLN A 54 -14.14 -8.38 -1.56
N CYS A 55 -14.02 -8.91 -0.32
CA CYS A 55 -14.33 -8.14 0.88
C CYS A 55 -13.51 -6.85 0.95
N LEU A 56 -12.33 -6.80 0.31
CA LEU A 56 -11.43 -5.65 0.31
C LEU A 56 -11.82 -4.50 -0.65
N ARG A 57 -12.74 -4.71 -1.60
CA ARG A 57 -13.05 -3.74 -2.67
C ARG A 57 -13.96 -2.59 -2.26
N LYS A 58 -14.77 -2.74 -1.21
CA LYS A 58 -15.73 -1.73 -0.74
C LYS A 58 -15.59 -1.46 0.76
N LEU A 59 -14.36 -1.37 1.25
CA LEU A 59 -14.09 -1.05 2.65
C LEU A 59 -14.48 0.41 2.95
N ARG A 60 -15.75 0.62 3.33
CA ARG A 60 -16.14 1.68 4.26
C ARG A 60 -16.09 1.05 5.65
N VAL A 61 -14.96 1.14 6.31
CA VAL A 61 -14.64 0.33 7.49
C VAL A 61 -14.76 1.18 8.73
N THR A 62 -15.62 0.75 9.65
CA THR A 62 -15.50 1.11 11.06
C THR A 62 -14.28 0.37 11.63
N SER A 63 -13.57 0.95 12.61
CA SER A 63 -12.34 0.39 13.20
C SER A 63 -12.44 -1.11 13.57
N GLU A 64 -13.64 -1.62 13.85
CA GLU A 64 -13.96 -3.02 14.14
C GLU A 64 -13.63 -4.00 13.00
N ARG A 65 -13.72 -3.60 11.72
CA ARG A 65 -13.37 -4.50 10.59
C ARG A 65 -11.89 -4.44 10.19
N ALA A 66 -11.05 -3.78 10.97
CA ALA A 66 -9.60 -3.82 10.76
C ALA A 66 -9.05 -5.27 10.81
N CYS A 67 -9.68 -6.14 11.61
CA CYS A 67 -9.35 -7.57 11.69
C CYS A 67 -9.50 -8.29 10.34
N ASP A 68 -10.47 -7.91 9.50
CA ASP A 68 -10.67 -8.52 8.18
C ASP A 68 -9.46 -8.26 7.27
N ILE A 69 -8.85 -7.07 7.37
CA ILE A 69 -7.66 -6.69 6.60
C ILE A 69 -6.46 -7.54 7.03
N VAL A 70 -6.25 -7.70 8.35
CA VAL A 70 -5.15 -8.50 8.90
C VAL A 70 -5.32 -9.97 8.49
N ALA A 71 -6.54 -10.51 8.58
CA ALA A 71 -6.84 -11.88 8.18
C ALA A 71 -6.53 -12.11 6.68
N CYS A 72 -6.90 -11.17 5.80
CA CYS A 72 -6.56 -11.24 4.37
C CYS A 72 -5.04 -11.27 4.15
N GLY A 73 -4.26 -10.48 4.90
CA GLY A 73 -2.80 -10.50 4.82
C GLY A 73 -2.19 -11.83 5.26
N VAL A 74 -2.68 -12.41 6.36
CA VAL A 74 -2.25 -13.73 6.84
C VAL A 74 -2.58 -14.82 5.81
N LEU A 75 -3.80 -14.84 5.28
CA LEU A 75 -4.23 -15.80 4.27
C LEU A 75 -3.43 -15.67 2.97
N HIS A 76 -3.12 -14.44 2.55
CA HIS A 76 -2.25 -14.19 1.39
C HIS A 76 -0.86 -14.80 1.59
N ASN A 77 -0.25 -14.60 2.76
CA ASN A 77 1.06 -15.16 3.09
C ASN A 77 1.04 -16.71 3.09
N ILE A 78 -0.02 -17.33 3.63
CA ILE A 78 -0.18 -18.78 3.59
C ILE A 78 -0.27 -19.28 2.13
N ALA A 79 -1.04 -18.60 1.28
CA ALA A 79 -1.14 -18.94 -0.13
C ALA A 79 0.21 -18.79 -0.88
N ILE A 80 1.04 -17.79 -0.54
CA ILE A 80 2.43 -17.68 -1.06
C ILE A 80 3.24 -18.91 -0.67
N ILE A 81 3.24 -19.26 0.62
CA ILE A 81 4.04 -20.37 1.17
C ILE A 81 3.64 -21.71 0.53
N ARG A 82 2.35 -21.89 0.23
CA ARG A 82 1.81 -23.09 -0.41
C ARG A 82 2.00 -23.14 -1.92
N GLY A 83 2.53 -22.08 -2.54
CA GLY A 83 2.68 -21.99 -4.00
C GLY A 83 1.35 -21.83 -4.75
N GLU A 84 0.27 -21.49 -4.05
CA GLU A 84 -1.09 -21.32 -4.59
C GLU A 84 -1.29 -19.95 -5.26
N GLN A 85 -0.21 -19.29 -5.68
CA GLN A 85 -0.19 -17.99 -6.34
C GLN A 85 -0.68 -18.09 -7.80
N HIS A 86 -1.87 -18.64 -8.00
CA HIS A 86 -2.47 -18.80 -9.31
C HIS A 86 -3.32 -17.53 -9.61
N LEU A 87 -2.84 -16.71 -10.56
CA LEU A 87 -3.62 -15.80 -11.46
C LEU A 87 -3.66 -14.28 -11.26
N LEU A 88 -2.84 -13.61 -10.44
CA LEU A 88 -2.96 -12.13 -10.30
C LEU A 88 -1.92 -11.29 -11.07
N PHE A 89 -0.89 -11.91 -11.66
CA PHE A 89 0.02 -11.19 -12.57
C PHE A 89 -0.57 -10.92 -13.98
N ARG A 90 -1.82 -11.33 -14.27
CA ARG A 90 -2.44 -11.18 -15.60
C ARG A 90 -3.28 -9.93 -15.82
N THR A 91 -3.66 -9.17 -14.79
CA THR A 91 -4.34 -7.89 -15.03
C THR A 91 -3.30 -6.81 -15.17
N GLY A 92 -2.99 -6.45 -16.42
CA GLY A 92 -2.07 -5.36 -16.80
C GLY A 92 -2.57 -3.98 -16.35
N VAL A 93 -2.54 -3.73 -15.04
CA VAL A 93 -2.73 -2.40 -14.50
C VAL A 93 -1.40 -1.69 -14.63
N LYS A 94 -1.24 -1.00 -15.77
CA LYS A 94 -0.17 -0.04 -16.00
C LYS A 94 -0.47 1.16 -15.10
N TRP A 95 0.10 1.18 -13.91
CA TRP A 95 0.11 2.38 -13.07
C TRP A 95 1.04 3.37 -13.74
N VAL A 96 0.45 4.39 -14.38
CA VAL A 96 1.19 5.56 -14.87
C VAL A 96 1.72 6.26 -13.62
N MET A 97 3.04 6.27 -13.47
CA MET A 97 3.73 7.25 -12.62
C MET A 97 3.64 8.62 -13.28
#